data_AF-A0AB39XS54-F1
#
_entry.id   AF-A0AB39XS54-F1
#
_cell.length_a   1.000
_cell.length_b   1.000
_cell.length_c   1.000
_cell.angle_alpha   90.00
_cell.angle_beta   90.00
_cell.angle_gamma   90.00
#
_symmetry.space_group_name_H-M   'P 1'
#
loop_
_entity.id
_entity.type
_entity.pdbx_description
1 polymer ?
#
loop_
_entity_poly.entity_id
_entity_poly.type
_entity_poly.pdbx_seq_one_letter_code
_entity_poly.pdbx_strand_id
1 'polypeptide(L)'
;MLSTVARAPGEGRTNVVNYLENRQAGQGRRVQNALTEGFGSRMTPDELRGTMEAERGAIADDAYGAVRNDAGPVDVRNVVDHIEANVPAEPAAPDTISGRLQRYARMLTNGDEENPQFVSDFEHVQRVRSELSDEVQNARQSGQGNRARMLSQVLTHVDNSLENASEGFRQANRDFAGASRNIEAIDAGRAAAQRGRTEDTIAAYQGLSPRGQQAFRTGYVSPAIEQTQGAALGVNKARPFSGDAFADEAAAMAPGNTTMQRRLGREMRMFETRNTALGGSKTADNLADADAMGIDPSVVGHVVQGNYGAAVRSLISAGSNAVTGNTPQVRQAVADLLLRNGTNTNGAELDRLVGETIRRIQHVQELARTARSGASGAIAEAPAAIKKPKIFPNRKAR
;
A
#
# COMPACT_ATOMS: atom_id res chain seq x y z
N MET A 1 23.60 9.83 -16.41
CA MET A 1 22.88 10.96 -17.06
C MET A 1 22.09 11.76 -16.03
N LEU A 2 21.09 11.19 -15.37
CA LEU A 2 20.30 11.87 -14.32
C LEU A 2 21.15 12.35 -13.12
N SER A 3 22.08 11.53 -12.65
CA SER A 3 23.08 11.92 -11.63
C SER A 3 24.01 13.03 -12.10
N THR A 4 24.35 13.08 -13.39
CA THR A 4 25.21 14.09 -13.99
C THR A 4 24.53 15.46 -14.05
N VAL A 5 23.21 15.48 -14.31
CA VAL A 5 22.39 16.71 -14.34
C VAL A 5 22.02 17.16 -12.92
N ALA A 6 21.68 16.23 -12.02
CA ALA A 6 21.38 16.54 -10.62
C ALA A 6 22.59 17.10 -9.84
N ARG A 7 23.81 16.81 -10.28
CA ARG A 7 25.06 17.22 -9.63
C ARG A 7 25.76 18.41 -10.29
N ALA A 8 25.25 18.91 -11.42
CA ALA A 8 25.82 20.08 -12.09
C ALA A 8 25.08 21.36 -11.63
N PRO A 9 25.78 22.45 -11.29
CA PRO A 9 25.12 23.71 -10.90
C PRO A 9 24.26 24.29 -12.05
N GLY A 10 23.08 24.84 -11.71
CA GLY A 10 22.16 25.48 -12.65
C GLY A 10 20.68 25.04 -12.53
N GLU A 11 19.79 25.68 -13.29
CA GLU A 11 18.33 25.47 -13.29
C GLU A 11 17.89 24.02 -13.52
N GLY A 12 18.65 23.27 -14.34
CA GLY A 12 18.39 21.85 -14.61
C GLY A 12 18.54 20.96 -13.37
N ARG A 13 19.43 21.31 -12.43
CA ARG A 13 19.55 20.63 -11.14
C ARG A 13 18.32 20.90 -10.27
N THR A 14 17.91 22.17 -10.13
CA THR A 14 16.73 22.56 -9.34
C THR A 14 15.47 21.81 -9.83
N ASN A 15 15.27 21.73 -11.14
CA ASN A 15 14.14 21.02 -11.73
C ASN A 15 14.18 19.50 -11.45
N VAL A 16 15.36 18.87 -11.54
CA VAL A 16 15.54 17.44 -11.26
C VAL A 16 15.37 17.13 -9.76
N VAL A 17 15.92 17.97 -8.87
CA VAL A 17 15.76 17.83 -7.41
C VAL A 17 14.30 17.95 -7.03
N ASN A 18 13.61 19.02 -7.47
CA ASN A 18 12.19 19.24 -7.21
C ASN A 18 11.33 18.08 -7.73
N TYR A 19 11.61 17.58 -8.93
CA TYR A 19 10.91 16.41 -9.48
C TYR A 19 11.10 15.16 -8.61
N LEU A 20 12.34 14.87 -8.21
CA LEU A 20 12.67 13.69 -7.41
C LEU A 20 12.08 13.76 -6.00
N GLU A 21 12.11 14.93 -5.36
CA GLU A 21 11.51 15.16 -4.04
C GLU A 21 9.97 15.08 -4.09
N ASN A 22 9.33 15.72 -5.07
CA ASN A 22 7.88 15.65 -5.26
C ASN A 22 7.42 14.21 -5.54
N ARG A 23 8.17 13.47 -6.36
CA ARG A 23 7.88 12.05 -6.61
C ARG A 23 8.01 11.22 -5.34
N GLN A 24 9.04 11.49 -4.53
CA GLN A 24 9.26 10.79 -3.26
C GLN A 24 8.16 11.07 -2.25
N ALA A 25 7.66 12.31 -2.15
CA ALA A 25 6.54 12.66 -1.27
C ALA A 25 5.30 11.81 -1.57
N GLY A 26 5.08 11.44 -2.84
CA GLY A 26 4.02 10.54 -3.28
C GLY A 26 4.27 9.04 -3.07
N GLN A 27 5.45 8.61 -2.59
CA GLN A 27 5.80 7.18 -2.48
C GLN A 27 4.82 6.43 -1.57
N GLY A 28 4.42 7.01 -0.44
CA GLY A 28 3.54 6.35 0.52
C GLY A 28 2.20 5.92 -0.08
N ARG A 29 1.54 6.83 -0.82
CA ARG A 29 0.28 6.51 -1.51
C ARG A 29 0.45 5.43 -2.57
N ARG A 30 1.57 5.41 -3.30
CA ARG A 30 1.82 4.38 -4.33
C ARG A 30 2.08 3.01 -3.72
N VAL A 31 2.84 2.95 -2.62
CA VAL A 31 3.09 1.71 -1.87
C VAL A 31 1.79 1.20 -1.25
N GLN A 32 1.01 2.07 -0.59
CA GLN A 32 -0.31 1.73 -0.06
C GLN A 32 -1.21 1.14 -1.16
N ASN A 33 -1.36 1.81 -2.30
CA ASN A 33 -2.20 1.31 -3.39
C ASN A 33 -1.73 -0.05 -3.92
N ALA A 34 -0.40 -0.27 -3.99
CA ALA A 34 0.15 -1.56 -4.37
C ALA A 34 -0.21 -2.67 -3.36
N LEU A 35 -0.15 -2.38 -2.06
CA LEU A 35 -0.53 -3.33 -1.00
C LEU A 35 -2.04 -3.62 -1.01
N THR A 36 -2.88 -2.57 -1.05
CA THR A 36 -4.35 -2.67 -1.11
C THR A 36 -4.81 -3.49 -2.31
N GLU A 37 -4.32 -3.17 -3.51
CA GLU A 37 -4.66 -3.93 -4.72
C GLU A 37 -4.06 -5.34 -4.72
N GLY A 38 -2.84 -5.49 -4.20
CA GLY A 38 -2.11 -6.76 -4.17
C GLY A 38 -2.81 -7.81 -3.31
N PHE A 39 -3.21 -7.44 -2.10
CA PHE A 39 -3.92 -8.33 -1.17
C PHE A 39 -5.43 -8.39 -1.42
N GLY A 40 -5.96 -7.59 -2.34
CA GLY A 40 -7.40 -7.55 -2.66
C GLY A 40 -8.27 -6.96 -1.55
N SER A 41 -7.67 -6.20 -0.62
CA SER A 41 -8.38 -5.62 0.53
C SER A 41 -8.94 -4.26 0.17
N ARG A 42 -10.17 -4.21 -0.36
CA ARG A 42 -10.86 -2.95 -0.69
C ARG A 42 -11.45 -2.23 0.53
N MET A 43 -11.62 -2.97 1.63
CA MET A 43 -12.13 -2.49 2.91
C MET A 43 -11.00 -2.47 3.93
N THR A 44 -11.13 -1.60 4.92
CA THR A 44 -10.38 -1.68 6.16
C THR A 44 -10.80 -2.92 6.97
N PRO A 45 -9.97 -3.41 7.91
CA PRO A 45 -10.35 -4.51 8.79
C PRO A 45 -11.65 -4.28 9.56
N ASP A 46 -11.89 -3.05 10.01
CA ASP A 46 -13.06 -2.73 10.82
C ASP A 46 -14.34 -2.70 9.97
N GLU A 47 -14.28 -2.16 8.75
CA GLU A 47 -15.38 -2.22 7.77
C GLU A 47 -15.72 -3.66 7.37
N LEU A 48 -14.69 -4.48 7.11
CA LEU A 48 -14.90 -5.90 6.78
C LEU A 48 -15.51 -6.66 7.96
N ARG A 49 -15.01 -6.40 9.19
CA ARG A 49 -15.56 -6.99 10.42
C ARG A 49 -17.04 -6.64 10.57
N GLY A 50 -17.39 -5.36 10.49
CA GLY A 50 -18.78 -4.91 10.59
C GLY A 50 -19.68 -5.56 9.55
N THR A 51 -19.20 -5.70 8.31
CA THR A 51 -19.94 -6.40 7.24
C THR A 51 -20.15 -7.88 7.57
N MET A 52 -19.10 -8.57 8.03
CA MET A 52 -19.19 -9.99 8.39
C MET A 52 -20.02 -10.24 9.64
N GLU A 53 -19.99 -9.33 10.62
CA GLU A 53 -20.82 -9.38 11.83
C GLU A 53 -22.30 -9.17 11.50
N ALA A 54 -22.61 -8.22 10.61
CA ALA A 54 -23.98 -8.01 10.13
C ALA A 54 -24.50 -9.22 9.35
N GLU A 55 -23.70 -9.78 8.44
CA GLU A 55 -24.07 -10.99 7.71
C GLU A 55 -24.24 -12.19 8.64
N ARG A 56 -23.35 -12.38 9.62
CA ARG A 56 -23.49 -13.42 10.65
C ARG A 56 -24.78 -13.23 11.44
N GLY A 57 -25.10 -11.99 11.83
CA GLY A 57 -26.33 -11.64 12.53
C GLY A 57 -27.57 -12.03 11.72
N ALA A 58 -27.64 -11.62 10.45
CA ALA A 58 -28.75 -11.96 9.57
C ALA A 58 -28.91 -13.48 9.36
N ILE A 59 -27.81 -14.21 9.13
CA ILE A 59 -27.82 -15.67 9.03
C ILE A 59 -28.29 -16.31 10.33
N ALA A 60 -27.87 -15.78 11.48
CA ALA A 60 -28.29 -16.25 12.78
C ALA A 60 -29.80 -16.03 12.97
N ASP A 61 -30.30 -14.84 12.68
CA ASP A 61 -31.71 -14.48 12.83
C ASP A 61 -32.60 -15.38 11.97
N ASP A 62 -32.24 -15.61 10.71
CA ASP A 62 -32.97 -16.51 9.82
C ASP A 62 -32.90 -17.97 10.29
N ALA A 63 -31.71 -18.46 10.60
CA ALA A 63 -31.50 -19.86 10.98
C ALA A 63 -32.15 -20.18 12.33
N TYR A 64 -31.97 -19.32 13.33
CA TYR A 64 -32.60 -19.50 14.65
C TYR A 64 -34.11 -19.21 14.60
N GLY A 65 -34.57 -18.34 13.72
CA GLY A 65 -36.00 -18.11 13.48
C GLY A 65 -36.71 -19.34 12.91
N ALA A 66 -36.10 -20.01 11.93
CA ALA A 66 -36.63 -21.26 11.37
C ALA A 66 -36.63 -22.39 12.41
N VAL A 67 -35.54 -22.52 13.18
CA VAL A 67 -35.40 -23.52 14.25
C VAL A 67 -36.48 -23.37 15.32
N ARG A 68 -36.83 -22.14 15.68
CA ARG A 68 -37.82 -21.85 16.72
C ARG A 68 -39.21 -22.40 16.39
N ASN A 69 -39.58 -22.45 15.11
CA ASN A 69 -40.90 -22.93 14.68
C ASN A 69 -41.02 -24.46 14.64
N ASP A 70 -39.89 -25.17 14.50
CA ASP A 70 -39.86 -26.63 14.31
C ASP A 70 -39.22 -27.38 15.51
N ALA A 71 -38.79 -26.69 16.56
CA ALA A 71 -38.11 -27.30 17.69
C ALA A 71 -39.06 -28.05 18.64
N GLY A 72 -38.64 -29.24 19.08
CA GLY A 72 -39.30 -29.97 20.14
C GLY A 72 -38.94 -29.44 21.54
N PRO A 73 -39.60 -29.96 22.60
CA PRO A 73 -39.25 -29.64 23.98
C PRO A 73 -37.79 -29.97 24.30
N VAL A 74 -37.14 -29.15 25.12
CA VAL A 74 -35.72 -29.27 25.47
C VAL A 74 -35.57 -29.89 26.85
N ASP A 75 -34.85 -31.02 26.93
CA ASP A 75 -34.47 -31.63 28.22
C ASP A 75 -33.22 -30.95 28.79
N VAL A 76 -33.38 -30.30 29.94
CA VAL A 76 -32.32 -29.57 30.65
C VAL A 76 -31.77 -30.33 31.87
N ARG A 77 -32.18 -31.58 32.13
CA ARG A 77 -31.71 -32.37 33.30
C ARG A 77 -30.18 -32.40 33.38
N ASN A 78 -29.53 -32.73 32.26
CA ASN A 78 -28.07 -32.80 32.18
C ASN A 78 -27.38 -31.46 32.51
N VAL A 79 -28.04 -30.34 32.23
CA VAL A 79 -27.50 -29.00 32.56
C VAL A 79 -27.63 -28.74 34.05
N VAL A 80 -28.79 -29.03 34.62
CA VAL A 80 -29.06 -28.83 36.06
C VAL A 80 -28.16 -29.75 36.89
N ASP A 81 -28.05 -31.04 36.53
CA ASP A 81 -27.17 -31.99 37.20
C ASP A 81 -25.71 -31.51 37.19
N HIS A 82 -25.25 -30.95 36.07
CA HIS A 82 -23.90 -30.39 35.98
C HIS A 82 -23.71 -29.17 36.90
N ILE A 83 -24.71 -28.29 36.98
CA ILE A 83 -24.68 -27.14 37.88
C ILE A 83 -24.64 -27.62 39.34
N GLU A 84 -25.54 -28.53 39.73
CA GLU A 84 -25.65 -29.04 41.10
C GLU A 84 -24.39 -29.79 41.54
N ALA A 85 -23.76 -30.56 40.64
CA ALA A 85 -22.49 -31.24 40.94
C ALA A 85 -21.32 -30.28 41.19
N ASN A 86 -21.39 -29.03 40.68
CA ASN A 86 -20.32 -28.05 40.75
C ASN A 86 -20.61 -26.87 41.70
N VAL A 87 -21.75 -26.90 42.38
CA VAL A 87 -22.18 -25.86 43.32
C VAL A 87 -22.45 -26.47 44.69
N PRO A 88 -21.95 -25.90 45.80
CA PRO A 88 -22.32 -26.37 47.14
C PRO A 88 -23.84 -26.31 47.36
N ALA A 89 -24.37 -27.27 48.11
CA ALA A 89 -25.81 -27.41 48.38
C ALA A 89 -26.44 -26.23 49.16
N GLU A 90 -25.62 -25.36 49.76
CA GLU A 90 -26.09 -24.20 50.49
C GLU A 90 -26.35 -22.99 49.56
N PRO A 91 -27.32 -22.11 49.92
CA PRO A 91 -27.60 -20.91 49.15
C PRO A 91 -26.38 -20.00 49.15
N ALA A 92 -25.78 -19.83 47.97
CA ALA A 92 -24.62 -18.96 47.80
C ALA A 92 -25.07 -17.51 47.57
N ALA A 93 -24.26 -16.55 48.01
CA ALA A 93 -24.56 -15.13 47.79
C ALA A 93 -24.74 -14.84 46.28
N PRO A 94 -25.73 -14.01 45.87
CA PRO A 94 -26.11 -13.84 44.46
C PRO A 94 -24.97 -13.46 43.52
N ASP A 95 -23.98 -12.72 44.01
CA ASP A 95 -22.85 -12.25 43.22
C ASP A 95 -21.74 -13.29 43.03
N THR A 96 -21.77 -14.37 43.80
CA THR A 96 -20.80 -15.46 43.69
C THR A 96 -21.07 -16.29 42.42
N ILE A 97 -20.06 -17.03 42.00
CA ILE A 97 -20.19 -17.96 40.88
C ILE A 97 -21.27 -19.01 41.14
N SER A 98 -21.30 -19.55 42.37
CA SER A 98 -22.29 -20.51 42.83
C SER A 98 -23.72 -19.96 42.79
N GLY A 99 -23.92 -18.72 43.26
CA GLY A 99 -25.24 -18.07 43.24
C GLY A 99 -25.73 -17.80 41.81
N ARG A 100 -24.81 -17.46 40.89
CA ARG A 100 -25.11 -17.28 39.46
C ARG A 100 -25.45 -18.59 38.77
N LEU A 101 -24.71 -19.65 39.05
CA LEU A 101 -25.00 -21.00 38.55
C LEU A 101 -26.37 -21.50 39.04
N GLN A 102 -26.67 -21.37 40.34
CA GLN A 102 -27.99 -21.67 40.92
C GLN A 102 -29.11 -20.84 40.29
N ARG A 103 -28.85 -19.56 39.94
CA ARG A 103 -29.80 -18.73 39.21
C ARG A 103 -30.09 -19.31 37.83
N TYR A 104 -29.07 -19.70 37.06
CA TYR A 104 -29.28 -20.31 35.74
C TYR A 104 -30.00 -21.65 35.82
N ALA A 105 -29.70 -22.51 36.80
CA ALA A 105 -30.44 -23.75 37.01
C ALA A 105 -31.94 -23.50 37.21
N ARG A 106 -32.30 -22.55 38.10
CA ARG A 106 -33.70 -22.16 38.33
C ARG A 106 -34.36 -21.53 37.11
N MET A 107 -33.61 -20.74 36.34
CA MET A 107 -34.12 -20.17 35.09
C MET A 107 -34.38 -21.24 34.03
N LEU A 108 -33.63 -22.35 34.01
CA LEU A 108 -33.81 -23.41 33.01
C LEU A 108 -34.99 -24.33 33.32
N THR A 109 -35.34 -24.52 34.59
CA THR A 109 -36.45 -25.36 35.03
C THR A 109 -37.77 -24.60 35.02
N ASN A 110 -38.80 -25.18 34.40
CA ASN A 110 -40.15 -24.62 34.38
C ASN A 110 -40.99 -25.19 35.56
N GLY A 111 -40.70 -24.81 36.80
CA GLY A 111 -41.47 -25.30 37.95
C GLY A 111 -41.02 -24.69 39.28
N ASP A 112 -41.80 -24.93 40.32
CA ASP A 112 -41.46 -24.50 41.69
C ASP A 112 -40.35 -25.41 42.28
N GLU A 113 -39.66 -24.96 43.31
CA GLU A 113 -38.53 -25.69 43.94
C GLU A 113 -38.92 -27.11 44.39
N GLU A 114 -40.20 -27.36 44.71
CA GLU A 114 -40.72 -28.66 45.11
C GLU A 114 -41.02 -29.62 43.94
N ASN A 115 -41.23 -29.10 42.72
CA ASN A 115 -41.54 -29.89 41.52
C ASN A 115 -40.91 -29.26 40.26
N PRO A 116 -39.57 -29.33 40.11
CA PRO A 116 -38.90 -28.76 38.94
C PRO A 116 -39.30 -29.53 37.67
N GLN A 117 -39.75 -28.80 36.64
CA GLN A 117 -39.90 -29.38 35.30
C GLN A 117 -38.61 -29.16 34.52
N PHE A 118 -37.97 -30.27 34.15
CA PHE A 118 -36.71 -30.26 33.39
C PHE A 118 -36.91 -30.35 31.88
N VAL A 119 -38.17 -30.36 31.42
CA VAL A 119 -38.49 -30.27 30.00
C VAL A 119 -39.08 -28.89 29.80
N SER A 120 -38.31 -28.03 29.14
CA SER A 120 -38.65 -26.62 28.94
C SER A 120 -38.88 -26.33 27.46
N ASP A 121 -39.63 -25.27 27.20
CA ASP A 121 -39.83 -24.78 25.84
C ASP A 121 -38.49 -24.31 25.24
N PHE A 122 -38.32 -24.55 23.94
CA PHE A 122 -37.11 -24.21 23.22
C PHE A 122 -36.80 -22.71 23.28
N GLU A 123 -37.81 -21.85 23.12
CA GLU A 123 -37.65 -20.39 23.22
C GLU A 123 -37.16 -19.95 24.59
N HIS A 124 -37.65 -20.60 25.64
CA HIS A 124 -37.28 -20.31 27.01
C HIS A 124 -35.80 -20.65 27.25
N VAL A 125 -35.39 -21.86 26.89
CA VAL A 125 -33.99 -22.30 27.04
C VAL A 125 -33.05 -21.45 26.17
N GLN A 126 -33.47 -21.06 24.96
CA GLN A 126 -32.68 -20.18 24.09
C GLN A 126 -32.47 -18.79 24.71
N ARG A 127 -33.47 -18.23 25.39
CA ARG A 127 -33.34 -16.93 26.10
C ARG A 127 -32.31 -17.02 27.22
N VAL A 128 -32.38 -18.08 28.02
CA VAL A 128 -31.42 -18.34 29.11
C VAL A 128 -30.01 -18.54 28.56
N ARG A 129 -29.88 -19.23 27.42
CA ARG A 129 -28.61 -19.43 26.71
C ARG A 129 -27.98 -18.10 26.26
N SER A 130 -28.76 -17.19 25.69
CA SER A 130 -28.26 -15.87 25.28
C SER A 130 -27.74 -15.06 26.47
N GLU A 131 -28.48 -15.03 27.58
CA GLU A 131 -28.05 -14.32 28.78
C GLU A 131 -26.75 -14.90 29.37
N LEU A 132 -26.66 -16.23 29.41
CA LEU A 132 -25.45 -16.95 29.85
C LEU A 132 -24.25 -16.63 28.95
N SER A 133 -24.45 -16.58 27.62
CA SER A 133 -23.40 -16.22 26.66
C SER A 133 -22.88 -14.80 26.88
N ASP A 134 -23.77 -13.84 27.09
CA ASP A 134 -23.39 -12.44 27.39
C ASP A 134 -22.60 -12.37 28.70
N GLU A 135 -23.00 -13.12 29.72
CA GLU A 135 -22.27 -13.17 30.99
C GLU A 135 -20.87 -13.82 30.86
N VAL A 136 -20.73 -14.86 30.02
CA VAL A 136 -19.41 -15.43 29.67
C VAL A 136 -18.53 -14.38 29.02
N GLN A 137 -19.05 -13.63 28.05
CA GLN A 137 -18.31 -12.59 27.36
C GLN A 137 -17.86 -11.47 28.31
N ASN A 138 -18.78 -10.99 29.15
CA ASN A 138 -18.49 -9.98 30.18
C ASN A 138 -17.43 -10.47 31.18
N ALA A 139 -17.50 -11.73 31.62
CA ALA A 139 -16.51 -12.32 32.51
C ALA A 139 -15.11 -12.42 31.84
N ARG A 140 -15.04 -12.74 30.55
CA ARG A 140 -13.77 -12.75 29.79
C ARG A 140 -13.16 -11.35 29.69
N GLN A 141 -13.96 -10.35 29.33
CA GLN A 141 -13.51 -8.96 29.21
C GLN A 141 -13.07 -8.39 30.56
N SER A 142 -13.72 -8.79 31.64
CA SER A 142 -13.40 -8.35 33.02
C SER A 142 -12.21 -9.10 33.65
N GLY A 143 -11.52 -9.97 32.91
CA GLY A 143 -10.39 -10.75 33.43
C GLY A 143 -10.76 -11.86 34.42
N GLN A 144 -12.06 -12.20 34.56
CA GLN A 144 -12.55 -13.21 35.50
C GLN A 144 -12.45 -14.62 34.91
N GLY A 145 -11.22 -15.09 34.66
CA GLY A 145 -10.94 -16.32 33.89
C GLY A 145 -11.58 -17.59 34.45
N ASN A 146 -11.58 -17.78 35.78
CA ASN A 146 -12.25 -18.94 36.41
C ASN A 146 -13.76 -18.90 36.21
N ARG A 147 -14.35 -17.71 36.30
CA ARG A 147 -15.79 -17.50 36.09
C ARG A 147 -16.19 -17.73 34.64
N ALA A 148 -15.44 -17.16 33.71
CA ALA A 148 -15.62 -17.42 32.30
C ALA A 148 -15.56 -18.93 32.00
N ARG A 149 -14.64 -19.67 32.64
CA ARG A 149 -14.50 -21.11 32.45
C ARG A 149 -15.73 -21.90 32.89
N MET A 150 -16.20 -21.72 34.13
CA MET A 150 -17.35 -22.49 34.65
C MET A 150 -18.65 -22.13 33.91
N LEU A 151 -18.88 -20.84 33.62
CA LEU A 151 -20.05 -20.42 32.83
C LEU A 151 -19.98 -20.96 31.39
N SER A 152 -18.79 -21.05 30.78
CA SER A 152 -18.63 -21.65 29.45
C SER A 152 -18.95 -23.16 29.46
N GLN A 153 -18.66 -23.87 30.55
CA GLN A 153 -19.00 -25.29 30.69
C GLN A 153 -20.52 -25.49 30.73
N VAL A 154 -21.23 -24.70 31.53
CA VAL A 154 -22.70 -24.73 31.54
C VAL A 154 -23.28 -24.37 30.18
N LEU A 155 -22.75 -23.34 29.52
CA LEU A 155 -23.19 -22.92 28.19
C LEU A 155 -23.08 -24.07 27.18
N THR A 156 -22.00 -24.84 27.26
CA THR A 156 -21.80 -26.04 26.42
C THR A 156 -22.88 -27.10 26.67
N HIS A 157 -23.27 -27.32 27.93
CA HIS A 157 -24.35 -28.25 28.27
C HIS A 157 -25.72 -27.75 27.77
N VAL A 158 -25.99 -26.44 27.87
CA VAL A 158 -27.22 -25.84 27.31
C VAL A 158 -27.26 -25.97 25.79
N ASP A 159 -26.15 -25.69 25.10
CA ASP A 159 -26.03 -25.86 23.65
C ASP A 159 -26.31 -27.32 23.26
N ASN A 160 -25.72 -28.31 23.95
CA ASN A 160 -25.97 -29.73 23.70
C ASN A 160 -27.45 -30.11 23.87
N SER A 161 -28.12 -29.59 24.90
CA SER A 161 -29.55 -29.83 25.13
C SER A 161 -30.41 -29.26 24.00
N LEU A 162 -30.12 -28.02 23.55
CA LEU A 162 -30.81 -27.40 22.43
C LEU A 162 -30.55 -28.13 21.09
N GLU A 163 -29.31 -28.60 20.91
CA GLU A 163 -28.87 -29.35 19.73
C GLU A 163 -29.52 -30.74 19.62
N ASN A 164 -29.79 -31.39 20.75
CA ASN A 164 -30.53 -32.65 20.79
C ASN A 164 -32.03 -32.45 20.49
N ALA A 165 -32.58 -31.28 20.85
CA ALA A 165 -33.98 -30.95 20.62
C ALA A 165 -34.28 -30.49 19.17
N SER A 166 -33.26 -30.05 18.42
CA SER A 166 -33.41 -29.62 17.03
C SER A 166 -32.15 -29.84 16.17
N GLU A 167 -32.28 -30.62 15.10
CA GLU A 167 -31.21 -30.78 14.10
C GLU A 167 -30.88 -29.47 13.37
N GLY A 168 -31.89 -28.62 13.14
CA GLY A 168 -31.71 -27.29 12.58
C GLY A 168 -30.84 -26.41 13.48
N PHE A 169 -30.99 -26.53 14.81
CA PHE A 169 -30.17 -25.79 15.77
C PHE A 169 -28.70 -26.21 15.70
N ARG A 170 -28.41 -27.50 15.56
CA ARG A 170 -27.03 -28.02 15.34
C ARG A 170 -26.39 -27.44 14.09
N GLN A 171 -27.14 -27.31 13.01
CA GLN A 171 -26.62 -26.71 11.78
C GLN A 171 -26.39 -25.21 11.97
N ALA A 172 -27.35 -24.48 12.54
CA ALA A 172 -27.25 -23.06 12.83
C ALA A 172 -26.05 -22.70 13.72
N ASN A 173 -25.81 -23.48 14.79
CA ASN A 173 -24.65 -23.32 15.67
C ASN A 173 -23.33 -23.54 14.91
N ARG A 174 -23.25 -24.58 14.07
CA ARG A 174 -22.05 -24.86 13.26
C ARG A 174 -21.75 -23.73 12.28
N ASP A 175 -22.77 -23.19 11.63
CA ASP A 175 -22.64 -22.08 10.69
C ASP A 175 -22.25 -20.79 11.40
N PHE A 176 -22.87 -20.48 12.55
CA PHE A 176 -22.50 -19.35 13.39
C PHE A 176 -21.06 -19.43 13.90
N ALA A 177 -20.64 -20.62 14.36
CA ALA A 177 -19.28 -20.86 14.80
C ALA A 177 -18.29 -20.73 13.62
N GLY A 178 -18.64 -21.23 12.44
CA GLY A 178 -17.85 -21.06 11.21
C GLY A 178 -17.70 -19.59 10.82
N ALA A 179 -18.80 -18.83 10.84
CA ALA A 179 -18.79 -17.39 10.58
C ALA A 179 -17.94 -16.63 11.60
N SER A 180 -18.04 -16.97 12.89
CA SER A 180 -17.23 -16.36 13.96
C SER A 180 -15.74 -16.63 13.77
N ARG A 181 -15.34 -17.87 13.45
CA ARG A 181 -13.94 -18.20 13.11
C ARG A 181 -13.43 -17.40 11.90
N ASN A 182 -14.29 -17.18 10.90
CA ASN A 182 -13.92 -16.35 9.75
C ASN A 182 -13.72 -14.88 10.14
N ILE A 183 -14.50 -14.34 11.08
CA ILE A 183 -14.31 -12.97 11.60
C ILE A 183 -13.01 -12.88 12.40
N GLU A 184 -12.75 -13.84 13.29
CA GLU A 184 -11.52 -13.91 14.10
C GLU A 184 -10.25 -14.01 13.24
N ALA A 185 -10.36 -14.56 12.03
CA ALA A 185 -9.25 -14.60 11.08
C ALA A 185 -8.69 -13.20 10.75
N ILE A 186 -9.48 -12.13 10.86
CA ILE A 186 -8.98 -10.74 10.73
C ILE A 186 -7.90 -10.47 11.77
N ASP A 187 -8.16 -10.80 13.03
CA ASP A 187 -7.22 -10.58 14.13
C ASP A 187 -6.02 -11.52 14.04
N ALA A 188 -6.24 -12.78 13.62
CA ALA A 188 -5.17 -13.73 13.35
C ALA A 188 -4.20 -13.21 12.27
N GLY A 189 -4.73 -12.64 11.18
CA GLY A 189 -3.93 -12.03 10.12
C GLY A 189 -3.11 -10.84 10.62
N ARG A 190 -3.74 -9.96 11.41
CA ARG A 190 -3.07 -8.80 12.03
C ARG A 190 -1.93 -9.25 12.96
N ALA A 191 -2.16 -10.28 13.78
CA ALA A 191 -1.15 -10.83 14.67
C ALA A 191 0.01 -11.48 13.89
N ALA A 192 -0.30 -12.22 12.83
CA ALA A 192 0.71 -12.85 11.97
C ALA A 192 1.65 -11.81 11.34
N ALA A 193 1.11 -10.68 10.87
CA ALA A 193 1.92 -9.59 10.31
C ALA A 193 2.90 -8.94 11.30
N GLN A 194 2.68 -9.09 12.61
CA GLN A 194 3.53 -8.47 13.64
C GLN A 194 4.53 -9.44 14.27
N ARG A 195 4.17 -10.72 14.43
CA ARG A 195 4.89 -11.66 15.29
C ARG A 195 4.99 -13.09 14.74
N GLY A 196 4.50 -13.36 13.52
CA GLY A 196 4.46 -14.70 12.94
C GLY A 196 5.76 -15.13 12.27
N ARG A 197 6.05 -16.43 12.29
CA ARG A 197 7.01 -17.06 11.38
C ARG A 197 6.35 -17.33 10.04
N THR A 198 7.08 -17.21 8.94
CA THR A 198 6.55 -17.41 7.59
C THR A 198 5.89 -18.76 7.39
N GLU A 199 6.51 -19.85 7.87
CA GLU A 199 5.93 -21.20 7.74
C GLU A 199 4.59 -21.33 8.48
N ASP A 200 4.53 -20.82 9.72
CA ASP A 200 3.34 -20.89 10.57
C ASP A 200 2.23 -19.99 10.02
N THR A 201 2.58 -18.79 9.54
CA THR A 201 1.64 -17.83 8.93
C THR A 201 1.00 -18.41 7.67
N ILE A 202 1.79 -19.02 6.77
CA ILE A 202 1.28 -19.63 5.55
C ILE A 202 0.37 -20.82 5.87
N ALA A 203 0.78 -21.68 6.80
CA ALA A 203 -0.03 -22.83 7.22
C ALA A 203 -1.36 -22.38 7.87
N ALA A 204 -1.30 -21.38 8.75
CA ALA A 204 -2.49 -20.79 9.38
C ALA A 204 -3.44 -20.20 8.34
N TYR A 205 -2.93 -19.48 7.34
CA TYR A 205 -3.73 -18.94 6.25
C TYR A 205 -4.39 -20.04 5.41
N GLN A 206 -3.63 -21.07 5.01
CA GLN A 206 -4.12 -22.15 4.15
C GLN A 206 -5.19 -23.01 4.84
N GLY A 207 -5.13 -23.14 6.17
CA GLY A 207 -6.12 -23.88 6.96
C GLY A 207 -7.49 -23.19 7.07
N LEU A 208 -7.62 -21.94 6.62
CA LEU A 208 -8.88 -21.18 6.69
C LEU A 208 -9.81 -21.48 5.51
N SER A 209 -11.11 -21.29 5.75
CA SER A 209 -12.11 -21.25 4.67
C SER A 209 -11.81 -20.11 3.68
N PRO A 210 -12.32 -20.11 2.44
CA PRO A 210 -12.12 -19.00 1.49
C PRO A 210 -12.52 -17.63 2.06
N ARG A 211 -13.57 -17.59 2.88
CA ARG A 211 -14.01 -16.37 3.55
C ARG A 211 -13.08 -15.96 4.69
N GLY A 212 -12.61 -16.93 5.49
CA GLY A 212 -11.57 -16.71 6.49
C GLY A 212 -10.24 -16.25 5.88
N GLN A 213 -9.86 -16.78 4.72
CA GLN A 213 -8.68 -16.35 3.96
C GLN A 213 -8.78 -14.89 3.50
N GLN A 214 -9.96 -14.42 3.07
CA GLN A 214 -10.17 -13.01 2.78
C GLN A 214 -9.97 -12.14 4.02
N ALA A 215 -10.64 -12.50 5.12
CA ALA A 215 -10.52 -11.83 6.41
C ALA A 215 -9.06 -11.74 6.90
N PHE A 216 -8.35 -12.87 6.86
CA PHE A 216 -6.94 -12.96 7.23
C PHE A 216 -6.07 -12.00 6.43
N ARG A 217 -6.23 -11.97 5.10
CA ARG A 217 -5.44 -11.08 4.23
C ARG A 217 -5.70 -9.60 4.51
N THR A 218 -6.95 -9.24 4.74
CA THR A 218 -7.33 -7.86 5.11
C THR A 218 -6.70 -7.47 6.44
N GLY A 219 -6.74 -8.34 7.45
CA GLY A 219 -6.07 -8.12 8.73
C GLY A 219 -4.55 -8.04 8.61
N TYR A 220 -3.95 -8.92 7.83
CA TYR A 220 -2.51 -9.04 7.63
C TYR A 220 -1.90 -7.80 6.94
N VAL A 221 -2.54 -7.27 5.90
CA VAL A 221 -1.98 -6.12 5.15
C VAL A 221 -2.19 -4.78 5.87
N SER A 222 -3.12 -4.70 6.83
CA SER A 222 -3.49 -3.44 7.49
C SER A 222 -2.32 -2.78 8.26
N PRO A 223 -1.55 -3.48 9.11
CA PRO A 223 -0.37 -2.92 9.76
C PRO A 223 0.69 -2.41 8.77
N ALA A 224 0.86 -3.09 7.63
CA ALA A 224 1.80 -2.67 6.58
C ALA A 224 1.36 -1.35 5.91
N ILE A 225 0.06 -1.18 5.69
CA ILE A 225 -0.52 0.06 5.17
C ILE A 225 -0.36 1.20 6.19
N GLU A 226 -0.68 0.95 7.46
CA GLU A 226 -0.56 1.93 8.55
C GLU A 226 0.91 2.38 8.71
N GLN A 227 1.85 1.44 8.72
CA GLN A 227 3.28 1.72 8.75
C GLN A 227 3.72 2.59 7.55
N THR A 228 3.20 2.31 6.35
CA THR A 228 3.50 3.08 5.14
C THR A 228 2.99 4.52 5.25
N GLN A 229 1.80 4.72 5.82
CA GLN A 229 1.19 6.03 6.02
C GLN A 229 1.95 6.85 7.08
N GLY A 230 2.28 6.23 8.22
CA GLY A 230 3.00 6.86 9.32
C GLY A 230 4.49 7.10 9.09
N ALA A 231 5.10 6.47 8.08
CA ALA A 231 6.53 6.62 7.80
C ALA A 231 6.92 8.07 7.42
N ALA A 232 8.06 8.52 7.96
CA ALA A 232 8.60 9.86 7.76
C ALA A 232 8.81 10.25 6.28
N LEU A 233 8.86 11.55 6.00
CA LEU A 233 9.25 12.03 4.68
C LEU A 233 10.72 11.67 4.40
N GLY A 234 11.01 11.29 3.16
CA GLY A 234 12.38 11.02 2.71
C GLY A 234 12.91 9.61 2.99
N VAL A 235 12.22 8.75 3.75
CA VAL A 235 12.60 7.33 3.90
C VAL A 235 12.05 6.46 2.76
N ASN A 236 12.65 5.28 2.54
CA ASN A 236 12.15 4.31 1.57
C ASN A 236 11.00 3.49 2.17
N LYS A 237 9.76 3.88 1.85
CA LYS A 237 8.56 3.21 2.34
C LYS A 237 8.34 1.81 1.74
N ALA A 238 9.03 1.46 0.65
CA ALA A 238 8.96 0.13 0.06
C ALA A 238 9.94 -0.87 0.71
N ARG A 239 10.93 -0.39 1.47
CA ARG A 239 12.02 -1.21 2.05
C ARG A 239 11.54 -2.38 2.92
N PRO A 240 10.53 -2.24 3.79
CA PRO A 240 10.07 -3.35 4.60
C PRO A 240 9.52 -4.54 3.80
N PHE A 241 9.13 -4.31 2.54
CA PHE A 241 8.42 -5.28 1.70
C PHE A 241 9.32 -5.97 0.67
N SER A 242 10.64 -5.83 0.77
CA SER A 242 11.61 -6.49 -0.12
C SER A 242 12.28 -7.72 0.50
N GLY A 243 11.91 -8.11 1.71
CA GLY A 243 12.45 -9.30 2.36
C GLY A 243 11.81 -10.59 1.85
N ASP A 244 12.56 -11.70 1.91
CA ASP A 244 12.12 -13.02 1.44
C ASP A 244 10.86 -13.49 2.17
N ALA A 245 10.79 -13.28 3.48
CA ALA A 245 9.61 -13.60 4.30
C ALA A 245 8.32 -12.96 3.76
N PHE A 246 8.36 -11.67 3.45
CA PHE A 246 7.21 -10.98 2.87
C PHE A 246 6.89 -11.48 1.45
N ALA A 247 7.91 -11.79 0.66
CA ALA A 247 7.72 -12.30 -0.70
C ALA A 247 7.02 -13.67 -0.69
N ASP A 248 7.42 -14.57 0.20
CA ASP A 248 6.84 -15.90 0.37
C ASP A 248 5.40 -15.83 0.91
N GLU A 249 5.18 -15.02 1.95
CA GLU A 249 3.86 -14.79 2.52
C GLU A 249 2.90 -14.15 1.48
N ALA A 250 3.37 -13.14 0.74
CA ALA A 250 2.60 -12.54 -0.33
C ALA A 250 2.34 -13.50 -1.50
N ALA A 251 3.25 -14.43 -1.79
CA ALA A 251 3.03 -15.44 -2.82
C ALA A 251 1.90 -16.41 -2.45
N ALA A 252 1.79 -16.76 -1.17
CA ALA A 252 0.70 -17.59 -0.68
C ALA A 252 -0.63 -16.83 -0.59
N MET A 253 -0.60 -15.56 -0.15
CA MET A 253 -1.80 -14.84 0.26
C MET A 253 -2.32 -13.86 -0.80
N ALA A 254 -1.46 -13.11 -1.47
CA ALA A 254 -1.86 -11.95 -2.27
C ALA A 254 -2.23 -12.36 -3.70
N PRO A 255 -3.51 -12.25 -4.12
CA PRO A 255 -3.91 -12.61 -5.49
C PRO A 255 -3.20 -11.76 -6.55
N GLY A 256 -2.88 -10.50 -6.20
CA GLY A 256 -2.18 -9.55 -7.05
C GLY A 256 -0.66 -9.52 -6.86
N ASN A 257 -0.04 -10.55 -6.25
CA ASN A 257 1.36 -10.55 -5.82
C ASN A 257 2.32 -10.09 -6.94
N THR A 258 2.20 -10.66 -8.14
CA THR A 258 3.12 -10.34 -9.25
C THR A 258 3.11 -8.85 -9.63
N THR A 259 1.93 -8.22 -9.65
CA THR A 259 1.79 -6.79 -9.94
C THR A 259 2.23 -5.93 -8.77
N MET A 260 1.91 -6.35 -7.54
CA MET A 260 2.35 -5.69 -6.31
C MET A 260 3.89 -5.66 -6.22
N GLN A 261 4.56 -6.80 -6.34
CA GLN A 261 6.03 -6.90 -6.26
C GLN A 261 6.72 -6.05 -7.32
N ARG A 262 6.20 -6.03 -8.56
CA ARG A 262 6.72 -5.13 -9.60
C ARG A 262 6.57 -3.66 -9.22
N ARG A 263 5.45 -3.26 -8.62
CA ARG A 263 5.22 -1.88 -8.17
C ARG A 263 6.17 -1.51 -7.03
N LEU A 264 6.30 -2.37 -6.01
CA LEU A 264 7.20 -2.18 -4.87
C LEU A 264 8.66 -2.09 -5.33
N GLY A 265 9.10 -2.99 -6.21
CA GLY A 265 10.45 -2.97 -6.76
C GLY A 265 10.76 -1.75 -7.65
N ARG A 266 9.75 -1.12 -8.28
CA ARG A 266 9.94 0.17 -8.96
C ARG A 266 10.12 1.31 -7.97
N GLU A 267 9.36 1.33 -6.87
CA GLU A 267 9.52 2.35 -5.83
C GLU A 267 10.87 2.26 -5.13
N MET A 268 11.40 1.03 -4.96
CA MET A 268 12.74 0.80 -4.42
C MET A 268 13.83 1.36 -5.34
N ARG A 269 13.80 1.00 -6.62
CA ARG A 269 14.75 1.51 -7.63
C ARG A 269 14.68 3.03 -7.77
N MET A 270 13.49 3.63 -7.66
CA MET A 270 13.34 5.09 -7.70
C MET A 270 13.95 5.77 -6.48
N PHE A 271 13.82 5.16 -5.29
CA PHE A 271 14.49 5.64 -4.10
C PHE A 271 16.02 5.57 -4.20
N GLU A 272 16.55 4.46 -4.69
CA GLU A 272 17.99 4.30 -4.97
C GLU A 272 18.47 5.34 -5.98
N THR A 273 17.72 5.52 -7.08
CA THR A 273 18.02 6.53 -8.11
C THR A 273 18.05 7.94 -7.50
N ARG A 274 17.08 8.27 -6.64
CA ARG A 274 17.06 9.55 -5.90
C ARG A 274 18.31 9.70 -5.05
N ASN A 275 18.65 8.69 -4.24
CA ASN A 275 19.81 8.75 -3.37
C ASN A 275 21.13 8.78 -4.14
N THR A 276 21.24 8.11 -5.29
CA THR A 276 22.43 8.22 -6.16
C THR A 276 22.50 9.60 -6.81
N ALA A 277 21.37 10.17 -7.24
CA ALA A 277 21.33 11.49 -7.85
C ALA A 277 21.64 12.61 -6.85
N LEU A 278 21.06 12.54 -5.65
CA LEU A 278 21.16 13.57 -4.60
C LEU A 278 22.27 13.31 -3.57
N GLY A 279 22.77 12.08 -3.45
CA GLY A 279 23.71 11.65 -2.40
C GLY A 279 25.18 12.03 -2.65
N GLY A 280 25.44 13.07 -3.42
CA GLY A 280 26.73 13.76 -3.39
C GLY A 280 26.75 14.68 -2.17
N SER A 281 27.74 14.52 -1.30
CA SER A 281 27.90 15.30 -0.06
C SER A 281 27.67 16.80 -0.25
N LYS A 282 27.14 17.48 0.78
CA LYS A 282 27.18 18.95 0.91
C LYS A 282 28.59 19.53 0.70
N THR A 283 29.64 18.72 0.86
CA THR A 283 31.04 19.11 0.54
C THR A 283 31.30 19.21 -0.96
N ALA A 284 30.67 18.37 -1.79
CA ALA A 284 30.72 18.48 -3.25
C ALA A 284 29.84 19.64 -3.75
N ASP A 285 28.73 19.90 -3.05
CA ASP A 285 27.93 21.10 -3.28
C ASP A 285 28.70 22.37 -2.89
N ASN A 286 29.42 22.37 -1.77
CA ASN A 286 30.29 23.48 -1.38
C ASN A 286 31.52 23.60 -2.28
N LEU A 287 32.05 22.52 -2.86
CA LEU A 287 33.14 22.58 -3.85
C LEU A 287 32.63 23.07 -5.21
N ALA A 288 31.43 22.66 -5.64
CA ALA A 288 30.84 23.12 -6.90
C ALA A 288 30.31 24.55 -6.80
N ASP A 289 29.79 24.97 -5.64
CA ASP A 289 29.50 26.38 -5.35
C ASP A 289 30.79 27.17 -5.13
N ALA A 290 31.85 26.61 -4.55
CA ALA A 290 33.16 27.30 -4.46
C ALA A 290 33.85 27.42 -5.82
N ASP A 291 33.72 26.42 -6.71
CA ASP A 291 34.20 26.50 -8.10
C ASP A 291 33.32 27.42 -8.96
N ALA A 292 32.01 27.51 -8.68
CA ALA A 292 31.11 28.47 -9.33
C ALA A 292 31.22 29.90 -8.75
N MET A 293 31.67 30.04 -7.50
CA MET A 293 32.04 31.30 -6.84
C MET A 293 33.53 31.63 -7.00
N GLY A 294 34.28 30.83 -7.76
CA GLY A 294 35.63 31.11 -8.26
C GLY A 294 35.61 32.25 -9.27
N ILE A 295 35.20 33.43 -8.81
CA ILE A 295 35.43 34.69 -9.48
C ILE A 295 36.95 34.88 -9.47
N ASP A 296 37.54 34.69 -10.64
CA ASP A 296 38.92 35.04 -10.95
C ASP A 296 39.17 36.52 -10.53
N PRO A 297 40.05 36.81 -9.55
CA PRO A 297 40.26 38.17 -9.04
C PRO A 297 40.91 39.15 -10.02
N SER A 298 41.12 38.78 -11.30
CA SER A 298 41.72 39.67 -12.30
C SER A 298 40.74 40.31 -13.29
N VAL A 299 39.42 40.24 -13.08
CA VAL A 299 38.43 40.86 -14.00
C VAL A 299 37.72 42.08 -13.40
N VAL A 300 38.31 42.69 -12.37
CA VAL A 300 37.92 44.03 -11.88
C VAL A 300 39.07 45.00 -12.12
N GLY A 301 39.11 45.54 -13.34
CA GLY A 301 40.05 46.59 -13.71
C GLY A 301 40.04 46.80 -15.21
N HIS A 302 39.58 47.99 -15.64
CA HIS A 302 39.52 48.48 -17.03
C HIS A 302 38.19 48.27 -17.78
N VAL A 303 37.10 48.77 -17.20
CA VAL A 303 35.87 49.17 -17.92
C VAL A 303 35.76 50.71 -17.97
N VAL A 304 36.83 51.41 -18.40
CA VAL A 304 36.80 52.88 -18.53
C VAL A 304 37.30 53.42 -19.88
N GLN A 305 37.87 52.61 -20.78
CA GLN A 305 38.23 53.09 -22.12
C GLN A 305 37.76 52.09 -23.18
N GLY A 306 36.65 52.42 -23.85
CA GLY A 306 35.92 51.55 -24.76
C GLY A 306 36.75 50.97 -25.89
N ASN A 307 37.18 49.71 -25.72
CA ASN A 307 37.77 48.90 -26.77
C ASN A 307 37.24 47.46 -26.69
N TYR A 308 36.19 47.16 -27.46
CA TYR A 308 35.49 45.86 -27.47
C TYR A 308 36.25 44.73 -28.19
N GLY A 309 37.47 44.98 -28.70
CA GLY A 309 38.22 44.03 -29.53
C GLY A 309 39.03 42.95 -28.79
N ALA A 310 39.22 43.06 -27.47
CA ALA A 310 40.14 42.18 -26.73
C ALA A 310 39.46 41.17 -25.78
N ALA A 311 38.19 41.37 -25.40
CA ALA A 311 37.46 40.46 -24.50
C ALA A 311 37.05 39.13 -25.15
N VAL A 312 37.09 39.02 -26.48
CA VAL A 312 36.74 37.79 -27.20
C VAL A 312 37.91 36.79 -27.26
N ARG A 313 39.15 37.22 -27.01
CA ARG A 313 40.34 36.34 -27.12
C ARG A 313 40.71 35.60 -25.84
N SER A 314 40.23 36.02 -24.66
CA SER A 314 40.49 35.30 -23.40
C SER A 314 39.54 34.12 -23.15
N LEU A 315 38.42 34.05 -23.87
CA LEU A 315 37.50 32.90 -23.84
C LEU A 315 38.02 31.68 -24.64
N ILE A 316 39.13 31.82 -25.36
CA ILE A 316 39.68 30.77 -26.23
C ILE A 316 40.92 30.08 -25.62
N SER A 317 41.51 30.60 -24.53
CA SER A 317 42.71 30.01 -23.89
C SER A 317 42.51 29.42 -22.49
N ALA A 318 41.27 29.30 -21.99
CA ALA A 318 40.97 28.46 -20.82
C ALA A 318 40.53 27.06 -21.32
N GLY A 319 41.50 26.18 -21.47
CA GLY A 319 41.37 24.89 -22.14
C GLY A 319 40.63 23.79 -21.35
N SER A 320 40.05 22.87 -22.13
CA SER A 320 39.77 21.45 -21.83
C SER A 320 38.44 20.99 -21.21
N ASN A 321 37.29 21.53 -21.67
CA ASN A 321 36.00 20.81 -21.53
C ASN A 321 35.19 20.67 -22.84
N ALA A 322 35.75 21.08 -23.99
CA ALA A 322 35.03 21.07 -25.27
C ALA A 322 34.99 19.70 -25.99
N VAL A 323 35.52 18.62 -25.40
CA VAL A 323 35.59 17.29 -26.04
C VAL A 323 34.53 16.30 -25.52
N THR A 324 33.89 16.57 -24.39
CA THR A 324 32.72 15.80 -23.95
C THR A 324 31.48 16.64 -24.24
N GLY A 325 30.56 16.16 -25.09
CA GLY A 325 29.34 16.87 -25.55
C GLY A 325 28.32 17.22 -24.46
N ASN A 326 28.76 17.85 -23.38
CA ASN A 326 28.01 18.21 -22.18
C ASN A 326 27.88 19.74 -22.07
N THR A 327 27.52 20.41 -23.16
CA THR A 327 27.26 21.85 -23.14
C THR A 327 25.96 22.13 -22.36
N PRO A 328 25.81 23.34 -21.76
CA PRO A 328 24.59 23.73 -21.06
C PRO A 328 23.32 23.56 -21.91
N GLN A 329 23.40 23.83 -23.22
CA GLN A 329 22.27 23.70 -24.14
C GLN A 329 21.85 22.24 -24.36
N VAL A 330 22.81 21.30 -24.44
CA VAL A 330 22.51 19.86 -24.54
C VAL A 330 21.87 19.35 -23.25
N ARG A 331 22.27 19.87 -22.09
CA ARG A 331 21.67 19.53 -20.79
C ARG A 331 20.23 20.03 -20.66
N GLN A 332 19.94 21.25 -21.10
CA GLN A 332 18.56 21.77 -21.15
C GLN A 332 17.70 20.95 -22.12
N ALA A 333 18.21 20.60 -23.30
CA ALA A 333 17.47 19.77 -24.25
C ALA A 333 17.18 18.35 -23.71
N VAL A 334 18.14 17.74 -23.01
CA VAL A 334 17.94 16.43 -22.37
C VAL A 334 16.99 16.52 -21.18
N ALA A 335 17.06 17.59 -20.38
CA ALA A 335 16.12 17.84 -19.29
C ALA A 335 14.69 18.05 -19.82
N ASP A 336 14.50 18.86 -20.86
CA ASP A 336 13.21 19.07 -21.52
C ASP A 336 12.66 17.76 -22.13
N LEU A 337 13.53 16.93 -22.71
CA LEU A 337 13.11 15.64 -23.28
C LEU A 337 12.68 14.65 -22.19
N LEU A 338 13.41 14.59 -21.07
CA LEU A 338 13.08 13.74 -19.93
C LEU A 338 11.83 14.21 -19.17
N LEU A 339 11.60 15.52 -19.13
CA LEU A 339 10.41 16.13 -18.52
C LEU A 339 9.17 16.02 -19.43
N ARG A 340 9.33 16.11 -20.75
CA ARG A 340 8.21 15.98 -21.72
C ARG A 340 7.79 14.53 -21.97
N ASN A 341 8.71 13.56 -21.97
CA ASN A 341 8.43 12.17 -22.35
C ASN A 341 8.38 11.19 -21.16
N GLY A 342 8.18 11.69 -19.94
CA GLY A 342 8.27 10.96 -18.67
C GLY A 342 7.28 9.80 -18.46
N THR A 343 6.66 9.23 -19.50
CA THR A 343 5.76 8.08 -19.38
C THR A 343 6.01 6.89 -20.28
N ASN A 344 6.78 6.92 -21.38
CA ASN A 344 7.20 5.70 -22.11
C ASN A 344 8.20 6.05 -23.22
N THR A 345 9.50 5.84 -23.00
CA THR A 345 10.48 5.86 -24.09
C THR A 345 11.38 4.64 -24.00
N ASN A 346 11.37 3.82 -25.06
CA ASN A 346 12.30 2.71 -25.23
C ASN A 346 13.70 3.28 -25.52
N GLY A 347 14.76 2.69 -24.94
CA GLY A 347 16.13 3.18 -25.09
C GLY A 347 16.58 3.38 -26.54
N ALA A 348 16.09 2.54 -27.46
CA ALA A 348 16.38 2.64 -28.90
C ALA A 348 15.81 3.90 -29.58
N GLU A 349 14.72 4.47 -29.05
CA GLU A 349 14.10 5.69 -29.58
C GLU A 349 14.85 6.94 -29.09
N LEU A 350 15.34 6.88 -27.86
CA LEU A 350 16.25 7.88 -27.30
C LEU A 350 17.58 7.93 -28.06
N ASP A 351 18.14 6.76 -28.41
CA ASP A 351 19.39 6.66 -29.19
C ASP A 351 19.23 7.21 -30.61
N ARG A 352 18.07 7.00 -31.25
CA ARG A 352 17.77 7.62 -32.56
C ARG A 352 17.69 9.13 -32.47
N LEU A 353 16.97 9.67 -31.48
CA LEU A 353 16.81 11.11 -31.29
C LEU A 353 18.14 11.80 -30.96
N VAL A 354 18.99 11.17 -30.14
CA VAL A 354 20.35 11.66 -29.85
C VAL A 354 21.21 11.61 -31.11
N GLY A 355 21.16 10.52 -31.88
CA GLY A 355 21.89 10.37 -33.14
C GLY A 355 21.45 11.36 -34.23
N GLU A 356 20.18 11.75 -34.25
CA GLU A 356 19.63 12.74 -35.19
C GLU A 356 20.03 14.17 -34.81
N THR A 357 20.05 14.46 -33.51
CA THR A 357 20.48 15.77 -32.96
C THR A 357 21.98 15.98 -33.16
N ILE A 358 22.82 14.96 -32.96
CA ILE A 358 24.26 15.02 -33.21
C ILE A 358 24.53 15.28 -34.71
N ARG A 359 23.82 14.60 -35.62
CA ARG A 359 23.93 14.84 -37.06
C ARG A 359 23.54 16.25 -37.46
N ARG A 360 22.49 16.81 -36.85
CA ARG A 360 22.06 18.19 -37.11
C ARG A 360 23.11 19.22 -36.65
N ILE A 361 23.76 18.98 -35.52
CA ILE A 361 24.85 19.82 -35.00
C ILE A 361 26.07 19.74 -35.93
N GLN A 362 26.44 18.55 -36.40
CA GLN A 362 27.53 18.36 -37.36
C GLN A 362 27.24 19.07 -38.70
N HIS A 363 26.00 19.00 -39.20
CA HIS A 363 25.59 19.67 -40.43
C HIS A 363 25.64 21.20 -40.33
N VAL A 364 25.24 21.77 -39.18
CA VAL A 364 25.37 23.21 -38.92
C VAL A 364 26.84 23.63 -38.80
N GLN A 365 27.70 22.77 -38.26
CA GLN A 365 29.14 23.03 -38.19
C GLN A 365 29.82 22.95 -39.56
N GLU A 366 29.39 22.06 -40.46
CA GLU A 366 29.84 22.03 -41.84
C GLU A 366 29.39 23.25 -42.62
N LEU A 367 28.13 23.68 -42.47
CA LEU A 367 27.60 24.93 -43.02
C LEU A 367 28.37 26.16 -42.52
N ALA A 368 28.75 26.18 -41.23
CA ALA A 368 29.57 27.25 -40.67
C ALA A 368 31.02 27.23 -41.16
N ARG A 369 31.57 26.05 -41.51
CA ARG A 369 32.92 25.91 -42.08
C ARG A 369 32.95 26.30 -43.55
N THR A 370 31.95 25.93 -44.34
CA THR A 370 31.82 26.35 -45.75
C THR A 370 31.48 27.83 -45.89
N ALA A 371 30.69 28.39 -44.95
CA ALA A 371 30.48 29.83 -44.88
C ALA A 371 31.76 30.61 -44.49
N ARG A 372 32.65 30.02 -43.66
CA ARG A 372 33.94 30.64 -43.30
C ARG A 372 34.99 30.56 -44.41
N SER A 373 34.94 29.58 -45.30
CA SER A 373 35.86 29.49 -46.44
C SER A 373 35.42 30.31 -47.67
N GLY A 374 34.22 30.91 -47.65
CA GLY A 374 33.68 31.69 -48.77
C GLY A 374 33.69 33.22 -48.58
N ALA A 375 34.10 33.73 -47.42
CA ALA A 375 33.96 35.14 -47.04
C ALA A 375 35.29 35.94 -47.09
N SER A 376 36.11 35.70 -48.10
CA SER A 376 37.26 36.56 -48.41
C SER A 376 37.45 36.68 -49.92
N GLY A 377 36.91 37.75 -50.49
CA GLY A 377 37.28 38.23 -51.82
C GLY A 377 36.10 38.50 -52.75
N ALA A 378 35.63 39.74 -52.78
CA ALA A 378 35.35 40.55 -53.98
C ALA A 378 34.21 41.55 -53.71
N ILE A 379 34.59 42.83 -53.73
CA ILE A 379 33.70 43.97 -53.93
C ILE A 379 33.28 43.98 -55.40
N ALA A 380 31.98 44.04 -55.73
CA ALA A 380 31.48 44.69 -56.94
C ALA A 380 29.94 44.84 -56.93
N GLU A 381 29.52 46.08 -57.15
CA GLU A 381 28.32 46.56 -57.85
C GLU A 381 26.91 46.00 -57.57
N ALA A 382 26.04 46.92 -57.16
CA ALA A 382 24.61 46.86 -57.49
C ALA A 382 24.40 47.02 -59.01
N PRO A 383 23.38 46.36 -59.59
CA PRO A 383 22.34 47.19 -60.19
C PRO A 383 20.91 46.68 -59.99
N ALA A 384 20.01 47.60 -60.33
CA ALA A 384 18.57 47.60 -60.20
C ALA A 384 17.81 46.53 -61.02
N ALA A 385 16.62 46.23 -60.50
CA ALA A 385 15.32 46.08 -61.17
C ALA A 385 15.22 45.52 -62.61
N ILE A 386 14.23 44.63 -62.81
CA ILE A 386 13.17 44.63 -63.85
C ILE A 386 12.88 43.22 -64.45
N LYS A 387 11.56 42.93 -64.54
CA LYS A 387 10.79 42.08 -65.48
C LYS A 387 10.51 40.59 -65.18
N LYS A 388 9.19 40.33 -65.00
CA LYS A 388 8.46 39.12 -65.43
C LYS A 388 8.58 38.91 -66.95
N PRO A 389 8.51 37.65 -67.44
CA PRO A 389 7.27 37.13 -68.06
C PRO A 389 6.98 35.65 -67.72
N LYS A 390 5.72 35.28 -67.39
CA LYS A 390 4.72 34.52 -68.19
C LYS A 390 5.25 33.28 -68.94
N ILE A 391 4.57 32.11 -68.75
CA ILE A 391 3.90 31.27 -69.78
C ILE A 391 3.64 29.84 -69.21
N PHE A 392 2.35 29.49 -69.03
CA PHE A 392 1.76 28.12 -69.02
C PHE A 392 1.89 27.50 -70.43
N PRO A 393 1.72 26.16 -70.71
CA PRO A 393 0.72 25.23 -70.17
C PRO A 393 1.30 23.77 -70.00
N ASN A 394 0.61 22.65 -69.71
CA ASN A 394 -0.74 22.17 -70.02
C ASN A 394 -1.10 20.88 -69.22
N ARG A 395 -2.37 20.81 -68.80
CA ARG A 395 -3.30 19.67 -68.57
C ARG A 395 -2.85 18.19 -68.76
N LYS A 396 -3.29 17.32 -67.83
CA LYS A 396 -4.47 16.39 -67.93
C LYS A 396 -4.57 15.59 -66.60
N ALA A 397 -5.64 15.70 -65.81
CA ALA A 397 -6.95 15.05 -65.91
C ALA A 397 -6.95 13.54 -65.59
N ARG A 398 -7.23 13.18 -64.33
CA ARG A 398 -8.50 12.56 -63.90
C ARG A 398 -8.63 12.62 -62.38
#